data_AF-A0A848RLV3-F1
#
_entry.id   AF-A0A848RLV3-F1
#
_cell.length_a   1.000
_cell.length_b   1.000
_cell.length_c   1.000
_cell.angle_alpha   90.00
_cell.angle_beta   90.00
_cell.angle_gamma   90.00
#
_symmetry.space_group_name_H-M   'P 1'
#
loop_
_entity.id
_entity.type
_entity.pdbx_description
1 polymer ?
#
loop_
_entity_poly.entity_id
_entity_poly.type
_entity_poly.pdbx_seq_one_letter_code
_entity_poly.pdbx_strand_id
1 'polypeptide(L)'
;MYNYFHPEEKYQVWKVVRYHYRHPQALLDIRFFDGEEYRGVFDTAYDSENGCDLDIEMDDPRYDEFFQVAFEITEIIKDGPRRYNEFLTVDYRDFPVLITNVETDEVVYSAETDPLRK
;
A
#
# COMPACT_ATOMS: atom_id res chain seq x y z
N MET A 1 10.23 0.06 19.00
CA MET A 1 8.79 0.22 18.73
C MET A 1 8.72 1.00 17.44
N TYR A 2 8.11 0.47 16.37
CA TYR A 2 7.89 1.26 15.16
C TYR A 2 6.87 2.36 15.52
N ASN A 3 7.18 3.61 15.20
CA ASN A 3 6.20 4.69 15.30
C ASN A 3 5.29 4.56 14.08
N TYR A 4 3.98 4.57 14.31
CA TYR A 4 2.97 4.59 13.27
C TYR A 4 2.28 5.95 13.37
N PHE A 5 2.01 6.60 12.24
CA PHE A 5 1.16 7.79 12.23
C PHE A 5 -0.31 7.37 12.41
N HIS A 6 -0.68 6.23 11.80
CA HIS A 6 -2.02 5.66 11.89
C HIS A 6 -1.99 4.19 12.36
N PRO A 7 -2.93 3.76 13.23
CA PRO A 7 -3.03 2.37 13.67
C PRO A 7 -3.13 1.34 12.54
N GLU A 8 -3.75 1.72 11.42
CA GLU A 8 -3.96 0.95 10.19
C GLU A 8 -2.63 0.49 9.58
N GLU A 9 -1.62 1.36 9.58
CA GLU A 9 -0.32 1.13 8.96
C GLU A 9 0.39 -0.11 9.52
N LYS A 10 0.13 -0.43 10.80
CA LYS A 10 0.65 -1.65 11.44
C LYS A 10 0.21 -2.93 10.71
N TYR A 11 -1.03 -2.95 10.21
CA TYR A 11 -1.66 -4.11 9.57
C TYR A 11 -1.58 -4.06 8.04
N GLN A 12 -1.29 -2.88 7.50
CA GLN A 12 -1.19 -2.59 6.07
C GLN A 12 0.28 -2.44 5.67
N VAL A 13 0.80 -1.21 5.63
CA VAL A 13 2.18 -0.84 5.26
C VAL A 13 3.21 -1.79 5.87
N TRP A 14 3.22 -1.92 7.20
CA TRP A 14 4.26 -2.69 7.89
C TRP A 14 4.10 -4.20 7.73
N LYS A 15 2.92 -4.68 7.32
CA LYS A 15 2.73 -6.09 6.95
C LYS A 15 3.46 -6.38 5.64
N VAL A 16 3.32 -5.51 4.65
CA VAL A 16 4.01 -5.61 3.36
C VAL A 16 5.52 -5.45 3.52
N VAL A 17 5.97 -4.42 4.25
CA VAL A 17 7.40 -4.17 4.50
C VAL A 17 8.07 -5.37 5.18
N ARG A 18 7.43 -5.96 6.21
CA ARG A 18 7.97 -7.15 6.88
C ARG A 18 7.99 -8.38 5.98
N TYR A 19 7.04 -8.49 5.07
CA TYR A 19 7.02 -9.55 4.07
C TYR A 19 8.21 -9.40 3.13
N HIS A 20 8.40 -8.21 2.56
CA HIS A 20 9.52 -7.90 1.67
C HIS A 20 10.88 -8.22 2.31
N TYR A 21 11.11 -7.88 3.59
CA TYR A 21 12.37 -8.21 4.27
C TYR A 21 12.69 -9.72 4.33
N ARG A 22 11.68 -10.59 4.26
CA ARG A 22 11.85 -12.05 4.26
C ARG A 22 11.85 -12.63 2.84
N HIS A 23 11.19 -11.94 1.91
CA HIS A 23 11.00 -12.34 0.52
C HIS A 23 11.41 -11.18 -0.40
N PRO A 24 12.71 -10.85 -0.44
CA PRO A 24 13.17 -9.78 -1.32
C PRO A 24 12.83 -10.15 -2.76
N GLN A 25 12.31 -9.17 -3.52
CA GLN A 25 11.90 -9.34 -4.92
C GLN A 25 10.69 -10.26 -5.16
N ALA A 26 9.90 -10.60 -4.12
CA ALA A 26 8.64 -11.30 -4.33
C ALA A 26 7.74 -10.54 -5.32
N LEU A 27 7.26 -11.25 -6.33
CA LEU A 27 6.26 -10.76 -7.27
C LEU A 27 4.88 -10.88 -6.62
N LEU A 28 4.15 -9.77 -6.56
CA LEU A 28 2.90 -9.66 -5.82
C LEU A 28 1.74 -9.34 -6.76
N ASP A 29 0.65 -10.07 -6.61
CA ASP A 29 -0.65 -9.70 -7.16
C ASP A 29 -1.35 -8.78 -6.15
N ILE A 30 -1.76 -7.60 -6.61
CA ILE A 30 -2.30 -6.50 -5.81
C ILE A 30 -3.69 -6.15 -6.34
N ARG A 31 -4.72 -6.42 -5.54
CA ARG A 31 -6.13 -6.21 -5.92
C ARG A 31 -6.79 -5.15 -5.06
N PHE A 32 -7.54 -4.26 -5.71
CA PHE A 32 -8.36 -3.23 -5.07
C PHE A 32 -9.84 -3.59 -5.01
N PHE A 33 -10.59 -2.86 -4.17
CA PHE A 33 -12.01 -3.12 -3.95
C PHE A 33 -12.88 -2.90 -5.19
N ASP A 34 -12.51 -1.91 -6.02
CA ASP A 34 -13.14 -1.62 -7.32
C ASP A 34 -12.78 -2.64 -8.41
N GLY A 35 -11.94 -3.62 -8.07
CA GLY A 35 -11.48 -4.67 -8.97
C GLY A 35 -10.38 -4.23 -9.92
N GLU A 36 -9.72 -3.10 -9.67
CA GLU A 36 -8.43 -2.77 -10.26
C GLU A 36 -7.35 -3.74 -9.74
N GLU A 37 -6.48 -4.21 -10.62
CA GLU A 37 -5.48 -5.24 -10.32
C GLU A 37 -4.14 -4.95 -11.00
N TYR A 38 -3.08 -5.04 -10.20
CA TYR A 38 -1.71 -4.86 -10.64
C TYR A 38 -0.87 -6.06 -10.20
N ARG A 39 0.22 -6.29 -10.93
CA ARG A 39 1.30 -7.16 -10.51
C ARG A 39 2.59 -6.37 -10.44
N GLY A 40 3.28 -6.47 -9.32
CA GLY A 40 4.48 -5.67 -9.09
C GLY A 40 5.36 -6.22 -7.99
N VAL A 41 6.51 -5.57 -7.80
CA VAL A 41 7.44 -5.86 -6.72
C VAL A 41 7.45 -4.69 -5.75
N PHE A 42 7.66 -4.98 -4.46
CA PHE A 42 7.91 -3.91 -3.49
C PHE A 42 9.17 -3.14 -3.90
N ASP A 43 9.04 -1.81 -4.02
CA ASP A 43 10.15 -0.91 -4.31
C ASP A 43 10.63 -0.23 -3.02
N THR A 44 9.76 0.56 -2.38
CA THR A 44 10.11 1.32 -1.18
C THR A 44 8.91 1.58 -0.27
N ALA A 45 9.18 2.01 0.96
CA ALA A 45 8.20 2.61 1.85
C ALA A 45 8.80 3.84 2.53
N TYR A 46 8.02 4.92 2.62
CA TYR A 46 8.50 6.23 3.08
C TYR A 46 7.41 7.03 3.80
N ASP A 47 7.85 7.95 4.64
CA ASP A 47 7.02 8.93 5.32
C ASP A 47 6.52 9.97 4.30
N SER A 48 5.23 10.29 4.35
CA SER A 48 4.53 11.17 3.42
C SER A 48 3.52 12.04 4.18
N GLU A 49 3.05 13.11 3.52
CA GLU A 49 2.13 14.08 4.09
C GLU A 49 1.23 14.67 2.99
N ASN A 50 0.08 15.24 3.36
CA ASN A 50 -0.92 15.77 2.41
C ASN A 50 -0.91 17.31 2.28
N GLY A 51 0.01 17.99 2.95
CA GLY A 51 0.16 19.43 2.98
C GLY A 51 0.35 20.01 1.58
N CYS A 52 1.33 19.48 0.84
CA CYS A 52 1.62 19.94 -0.52
C CYS A 52 0.44 19.70 -1.49
N ASP A 53 -0.20 18.54 -1.42
CA ASP A 53 -1.32 18.17 -2.31
C ASP A 53 -2.57 19.02 -2.07
N LEU A 54 -2.77 19.48 -0.84
CA LEU A 54 -3.94 20.27 -0.45
C LEU A 54 -3.65 21.77 -0.32
N ASP A 55 -2.40 22.20 -0.52
CA ASP A 55 -1.92 23.57 -0.27
C ASP A 55 -2.27 24.03 1.16
N ILE A 56 -1.93 23.19 2.15
CA ILE A 56 -2.18 23.42 3.58
C ILE A 56 -0.91 23.34 4.42
N GLU A 57 -0.92 24.08 5.52
CA GLU A 57 0.15 24.09 6.51
C GLU A 57 -0.07 23.03 7.59
N MET A 58 0.99 22.71 8.36
CA MET A 58 0.97 21.67 9.39
C MET A 58 -0.03 21.94 10.54
N ASP A 59 -0.49 23.17 10.73
CA ASP A 59 -1.48 23.54 11.74
C ASP A 59 -2.93 23.48 11.23
N ASP A 60 -3.13 23.19 9.93
CA ASP A 60 -4.45 22.95 9.37
C ASP A 60 -5.03 21.64 9.95
N PRO A 61 -6.29 21.63 10.42
CA PRO A 61 -6.92 20.43 10.98
C PRO A 61 -7.07 19.26 9.98
N ARG A 62 -6.81 19.49 8.68
CA ARG A 62 -6.81 18.46 7.63
C ARG A 62 -5.41 17.89 7.36
N TYR A 63 -4.35 18.50 7.92
CA TYR A 63 -2.98 18.02 7.75
C TYR A 63 -2.85 16.61 8.33
N ASP A 64 -2.20 15.73 7.58
CA ASP A 64 -2.11 14.30 7.84
C ASP A 64 -0.73 13.80 7.42
N GLU A 65 -0.02 13.14 8.34
CA GLU A 65 1.24 12.44 8.08
C GLU A 65 0.96 10.95 8.03
N PHE A 66 1.55 10.23 7.09
CA PHE A 66 1.26 8.82 6.88
C PHE A 66 2.41 8.12 6.16
N PHE A 67 2.47 6.79 6.25
CA PHE A 67 3.38 6.00 5.45
C PHE A 67 2.76 5.60 4.12
N GLN A 68 3.57 5.67 3.06
CA GLN A 68 3.27 5.12 1.74
C GLN A 68 4.13 3.89 1.45
N VAL A 69 3.55 2.94 0.70
CA VAL A 69 4.29 1.85 0.03
C VAL A 69 4.23 2.08 -1.46
N ALA A 70 5.39 2.05 -2.11
CA ALA A 70 5.51 2.03 -3.56
C ALA A 70 5.81 0.61 -4.05
N PHE A 71 5.09 0.20 -5.09
CA PHE A 71 5.38 -1.00 -5.86
C PHE A 71 5.80 -0.58 -7.27
N GLU A 72 6.88 -1.15 -7.77
CA GLU A 72 7.20 -1.09 -9.20
C GLU A 72 6.23 -2.02 -9.95
N ILE A 73 5.44 -1.45 -10.86
CA ILE A 73 4.46 -2.19 -11.64
C ILE A 73 5.18 -2.95 -12.74
N THR A 74 5.04 -4.27 -12.72
CA THR A 74 5.53 -5.15 -13.80
C THR A 74 4.45 -5.46 -14.83
N GLU A 75 3.18 -5.46 -14.43
CA GLU A 75 2.04 -5.75 -15.29
C GLU A 75 0.76 -5.11 -14.73
N ILE A 76 -0.07 -4.55 -15.62
CA ILE A 76 -1.43 -4.09 -15.30
C ILE A 76 -2.39 -5.22 -15.67
N ILE A 77 -2.90 -5.94 -14.69
CA ILE A 77 -3.79 -7.09 -14.89
C ILE A 77 -5.19 -6.59 -15.26
N LYS A 78 -5.67 -5.58 -14.55
CA LYS A 78 -6.94 -4.93 -14.82
C LYS A 78 -6.86 -3.45 -14.44
N ASP A 79 -6.91 -2.60 -15.46
CA ASP A 79 -6.85 -1.14 -15.32
C ASP A 79 -8.09 -0.59 -14.59
N GLY A 80 -7.94 0.58 -13.99
CA GLY A 80 -8.95 1.20 -13.14
C GLY A 80 -8.80 2.71 -13.01
N PRO A 81 -9.46 3.32 -12.01
CA PRO A 81 -9.48 4.77 -11.86
C PRO A 81 -8.12 5.37 -11.47
N ARG A 82 -7.19 4.58 -10.90
CA ARG A 82 -5.89 5.09 -10.42
C ARG A 82 -4.92 5.40 -11.58
N ARG A 83 -4.99 4.63 -12.68
CA ARG A 83 -4.22 4.85 -13.93
C ARG A 83 -2.70 4.93 -13.72
N TYR A 84 -2.16 4.15 -12.79
CA TYR A 84 -0.72 4.07 -12.57
C TYR A 84 -0.05 3.28 -13.70
N ASN A 85 1.12 3.71 -14.14
CA ASN A 85 1.82 3.11 -15.28
C ASN A 85 3.22 2.55 -14.96
N GLU A 86 3.86 3.01 -13.90
CA GLU A 86 5.24 2.63 -13.56
C GLU A 86 5.35 2.29 -12.07
N PHE A 87 4.85 3.15 -11.20
CA PHE A 87 4.78 2.90 -9.76
C PHE A 87 3.34 3.00 -9.26
N LEU A 88 2.97 2.04 -8.41
CA LEU A 88 1.73 2.06 -7.64
C LEU A 88 2.08 2.46 -6.20
N THR A 89 1.64 3.65 -5.78
CA THR A 89 1.75 4.11 -4.39
C THR A 89 0.43 3.93 -3.66
N VAL A 90 0.50 3.37 -2.46
CA VAL A 90 -0.67 3.15 -1.59
C VAL A 90 -0.37 3.58 -0.16
N ASP A 91 -1.37 4.13 0.51
CA ASP A 91 -1.36 4.45 1.93
C ASP A 91 -2.60 3.87 2.62
N TYR A 92 -2.77 4.18 3.90
CA TYR A 92 -3.82 3.58 4.70
C TYR A 92 -5.26 3.91 4.24
N ARG A 93 -5.43 5.01 3.50
CA ARG A 93 -6.74 5.49 3.02
C ARG A 93 -7.20 4.76 1.77
N ASP A 94 -6.23 4.32 0.95
CA ASP A 94 -6.49 3.62 -0.31
C ASP A 94 -5.66 2.34 -0.45
N PHE A 95 -5.61 1.53 0.61
CA PHE A 95 -4.84 0.29 0.59
C PHE A 95 -5.51 -0.79 -0.28
N PRO A 96 -4.77 -1.72 -0.93
CA PRO A 96 -5.38 -2.83 -1.70
C PRO A 96 -6.18 -3.77 -0.80
N VAL A 97 -7.26 -4.40 -1.27
CA VAL A 97 -8.05 -5.37 -0.48
C VAL A 97 -7.36 -6.72 -0.31
N LEU A 98 -6.48 -7.10 -1.23
CA LEU A 98 -5.76 -8.36 -1.20
C LEU A 98 -4.39 -8.18 -1.85
N ILE A 99 -3.37 -8.72 -1.21
CA ILE A 99 -2.02 -8.84 -1.77
C ILE A 99 -1.56 -10.29 -1.58
N THR A 100 -1.19 -10.96 -2.66
CA THR A 100 -0.71 -12.35 -2.65
C THR A 100 0.64 -12.47 -3.36
N ASN A 101 1.50 -13.35 -2.87
CA ASN A 101 2.72 -13.72 -3.59
C ASN A 101 2.36 -14.66 -4.74
N VAL A 102 2.77 -14.30 -5.96
CA VAL A 102 2.45 -15.02 -7.19
C VAL A 102 3.08 -16.42 -7.24
N GLU A 103 4.24 -16.61 -6.63
CA GLU A 103 4.96 -17.88 -6.68
C GLU A 103 4.48 -18.90 -5.64
N THR A 104 4.02 -18.41 -4.47
CA THR A 104 3.70 -19.26 -3.32
C THR A 104 2.23 -19.30 -2.97
N ASP A 105 1.40 -18.50 -3.64
CA ASP A 105 -0.01 -18.24 -3.29
C ASP A 105 -0.21 -17.73 -1.84
N GLU A 106 0.85 -17.26 -1.18
CA GLU A 106 0.78 -16.77 0.19
C GLU A 106 0.06 -15.42 0.25
N VAL A 107 -0.91 -15.29 1.16
CA VAL A 107 -1.59 -14.03 1.43
C VAL A 107 -0.69 -13.11 2.26
N VAL A 108 -0.13 -12.10 1.61
CA VAL A 108 0.67 -11.04 2.25
C VAL A 108 -0.23 -10.10 3.03
N TYR A 109 -1.35 -9.68 2.42
CA TYR A 109 -2.35 -8.81 3.03
C TYR A 109 -3.75 -9.21 2.60
N SER A 110 -4.73 -9.11 3.49
CA SER A 110 -6.16 -9.27 3.18
C SER A 110 -6.99 -8.39 4.11
N ALA A 111 -7.88 -7.58 3.53
CA ALA A 111 -8.83 -6.74 4.23
C ALA A 111 -9.74 -7.54 5.16
N GLU A 112 -10.06 -8.80 4.82
CA GLU A 112 -10.89 -9.68 5.65
C GLU A 112 -10.23 -10.02 7.00
N THR A 113 -8.89 -9.99 7.04
CA THR A 113 -8.09 -10.29 8.24
C THR A 113 -7.56 -9.04 8.94
N ASP A 114 -7.79 -7.86 8.36
CA ASP A 114 -7.36 -6.58 8.92
C ASP A 114 -8.38 -6.10 9.98
N PRO A 115 -8.00 -6.02 11.26
CA PRO A 115 -8.94 -5.67 12.32
C PRO A 115 -9.47 -4.23 12.22
N LEU A 116 -8.85 -3.36 11.42
CA LEU A 116 -9.21 -1.95 11.27
C LEU A 116 -9.96 -1.66 9.97
N ARG A 117 -10.28 -2.69 9.18
CA ARG A 117 -10.87 -2.54 7.85
C ARG A 117 -12.28 -3.16 7.71
N LYS A 118 -13.03 -3.22 8.81
CA LYS A 118 -14.39 -3.77 8.84
C LYS A 118 -15.47 -2.72 8.55
#